data_AF-A0A7C3XHK9-F1
#
_entry.id   AF-A0A7C3XHK9-F1
#
_cell.length_a   1.000
_cell.length_b   1.000
_cell.length_c   1.000
_cell.angle_alpha   90.00
_cell.angle_beta   90.00
_cell.angle_gamma   90.00
#
_symmetry.space_group_name_H-M   'P 1'
#
loop_
_entity.id
_entity.type
_entity.pdbx_description
1 polymer ?
#
loop_
_entity_poly.entity_id
_entity_poly.type
_entity_poly.pdbx_seq_one_letter_code
_entity_poly.pdbx_strand_id
1 'polypeptide(L)' 'MYLGALKALLKSNIKLVDQRDILEESFKIALKNDLTIYDAIYITSAKKQKIPLLTCDKRQAKVAKGEGIDVIEM' A
#
# COMPACT_ATOMS: atom_id res chain seq x y z
N MET A 1 -3.05 25.12 -8.14
CA MET A 1 -2.07 25.11 -7.03
C MET A 1 -1.76 23.68 -6.54
N TYR A 2 -2.75 22.89 -6.09
CA TYR A 2 -2.53 21.55 -5.50
C TYR A 2 -1.92 20.49 -6.43
N LEU A 3 -2.31 20.45 -7.70
CA LEU A 3 -1.73 19.50 -8.68
C LEU A 3 -0.22 19.73 -8.89
N GLY A 4 0.22 21.00 -8.81
CA GLY A 4 1.64 21.35 -8.92
C GLY A 4 2.46 20.78 -7.77
N ALA A 5 1.94 20.90 -6.54
CA ALA A 5 2.58 20.34 -5.35
C ALA A 5 2.66 18.81 -5.41
N LEU A 6 1.56 18.13 -5.79
CA LEU A 6 1.57 16.67 -5.96
C LEU A 6 2.60 16.22 -7.01
N LYS A 7 2.64 16.89 -8.18
CA LYS A 7 3.62 16.59 -9.24
C LYS A 7 5.07 16.85 -8.80
N ALA A 8 5.31 17.81 -7.90
CA ALA A 8 6.65 18.06 -7.36
C ALA A 8 7.13 16.90 -6.48
N LEU A 9 6.25 16.32 -5.65
CA LEU A 9 6.58 15.17 -4.80
C LEU A 9 6.96 13.92 -5.62
N LEU A 10 6.31 13.71 -6.77
CA LEU A 10 6.62 12.62 -7.70
C LEU A 10 8.04 12.68 -8.26
N LYS A 11 8.73 13.84 -8.18
CA LYS A 11 10.08 14.04 -8.71
C LYS A 11 11.17 14.07 -7.64
N SER A 12 10.83 13.98 -6.36
CA SER A 12 11.78 14.09 -5.26
C SER A 12 11.84 12.83 -4.41
N ASN A 13 10.76 12.56 -3.66
CA ASN A 13 10.80 11.65 -2.51
C ASN A 13 9.86 10.45 -2.66
N ILE A 14 9.20 10.30 -3.82
CA ILE A 14 8.26 9.21 -4.08
C ILE A 14 8.80 8.34 -5.22
N LYS A 15 8.89 7.04 -4.96
CA LYS A 15 9.12 6.04 -6.00
C LYS A 15 7.78 5.46 -6.43
N LEU A 16 7.48 5.52 -7.73
CA LEU A 16 6.31 4.88 -8.30
C LEU A 16 6.57 3.38 -8.48
N VAL A 17 5.58 2.57 -8.15
CA VAL A 17 5.58 1.12 -8.30
C VAL A 17 4.44 0.74 -9.23
N ASP A 18 4.72 -0.13 -10.19
CA ASP A 18 3.70 -0.62 -11.10
C ASP A 18 2.83 -1.68 -10.41
N GLN A 19 1.52 -1.45 -10.40
CA GLN A 19 0.58 -2.36 -9.75
C GLN A 19 0.38 -3.68 -10.51
N ARG A 20 0.70 -3.74 -11.81
CA ARG A 20 0.48 -4.91 -12.66
C ARG A 20 1.23 -6.14 -12.13
N ASP A 21 2.42 -5.93 -11.56
CA ASP A 21 3.30 -6.98 -11.04
C ASP A 21 2.82 -7.60 -9.70
N ILE A 22 1.80 -7.00 -9.08
CA ILE A 22 1.29 -7.40 -7.75
C ILE A 22 -0.22 -7.62 -7.74
N LEU A 23 -0.91 -7.46 -8.85
CA LEU A 23 -2.37 -7.44 -8.89
C LEU A 23 -2.99 -8.78 -8.48
N GLU A 24 -2.42 -9.91 -8.92
CA GLU A 24 -2.92 -11.24 -8.57
C GLU A 24 -2.80 -11.52 -7.08
N GLU A 25 -1.62 -11.24 -6.49
CA GLU A 25 -1.38 -11.43 -5.05
C GLU A 25 -2.25 -10.48 -4.21
N SER A 26 -2.41 -9.23 -4.67
CA SER A 26 -3.30 -8.25 -4.04
C SER A 26 -4.75 -8.72 -4.04
N PHE A 27 -5.21 -9.34 -5.13
CA PHE A 27 -6.57 -9.88 -5.20
C PHE A 27 -6.79 -11.03 -4.21
N LYS A 28 -5.80 -11.92 -4.03
CA LYS A 28 -5.86 -12.99 -3.02
C LYS A 28 -5.94 -12.42 -1.60
N ILE A 29 -5.14 -11.40 -1.28
CA ILE A 29 -5.19 -10.71 0.02
C ILE A 29 -6.53 -10.01 0.22
N ALA A 30 -7.06 -9.36 -0.83
CA ALA A 30 -8.35 -8.68 -0.79
C ALA A 30 -9.48 -9.65 -0.41
N LEU A 31 -9.60 -10.79 -1.10
CA LEU A 31 -10.61 -11.80 -0.83
C LEU A 31 -10.45 -12.44 0.56
N LYS A 32 -9.21 -12.78 0.96
CA LYS A 32 -8.93 -13.40 2.26
C LYS A 32 -9.33 -12.52 3.44
N ASN A 33 -9.23 -11.19 3.29
CA ASN A 33 -9.39 -10.23 4.38
C ASN A 33 -10.60 -9.30 4.22
N ASP A 34 -11.47 -9.56 3.23
CA ASP A 34 -12.62 -8.72 2.90
C ASP A 34 -12.22 -7.24 2.61
N LEU A 35 -11.06 -7.02 2.01
CA LEU A 35 -10.58 -5.68 1.64
C LEU A 35 -10.95 -5.32 0.21
N THR A 36 -10.98 -4.02 -0.08
CA THR A 36 -10.99 -3.58 -1.48
C THR A 36 -9.65 -3.90 -2.14
N ILE A 37 -9.64 -4.08 -3.47
CA ILE A 37 -8.41 -4.32 -4.20
C ILE A 37 -7.39 -3.17 -4.04
N TYR A 38 -7.87 -1.93 -3.89
CA TYR A 38 -7.00 -0.77 -3.70
C TYR A 38 -6.25 -0.85 -2.37
N ASP A 39 -6.92 -1.22 -1.28
CA ASP A 39 -6.27 -1.37 0.02
C ASP A 39 -5.24 -2.50 0.01
N ALA A 40 -5.59 -3.62 -0.65
CA ALA A 40 -4.72 -4.79 -0.74
C ALA A 40 -3.47 -4.56 -1.61
N ILE A 41 -3.54 -3.67 -2.62
CA ILE A 41 -2.37 -3.29 -3.44
C ILE A 41 -1.27 -2.67 -2.58
N TYR A 42 -1.60 -1.77 -1.66
CA TYR A 42 -0.60 -1.16 -0.78
C TYR A 42 0.03 -2.17 0.18
N ILE A 43 -0.78 -3.08 0.75
CA ILE A 43 -0.30 -4.16 1.61
C ILE A 43 0.68 -5.05 0.83
N THR A 44 0.29 -5.50 -0.36
CA THR A 44 1.13 -6.36 -1.21
C THR A 44 2.41 -5.64 -1.65
N SER A 45 2.31 -4.36 -2.01
CA SER A 45 3.45 -3.53 -2.38
C SER A 45 4.47 -3.40 -1.24
N ALA A 46 4.00 -3.14 -0.02
CA ALA A 46 4.85 -3.09 1.17
C ALA A 46 5.51 -4.45 1.46
N LYS A 47 4.73 -5.53 1.35
CA LYS A 47 5.19 -6.92 1.54
C LYS A 47 6.30 -7.29 0.55
N LYS A 48 6.09 -7.07 -0.76
CA LYS A 48 7.09 -7.39 -1.80
C LYS A 48 8.36 -6.58 -1.64
N GLN A 49 8.24 -5.32 -1.26
CA GLN A 49 9.40 -4.42 -1.08
C GLN A 49 10.08 -4.60 0.27
N LYS A 50 9.48 -5.35 1.21
CA LYS A 50 9.97 -5.54 2.59
C LYS A 50 10.17 -4.21 3.31
N ILE A 51 9.17 -3.32 3.20
CA ILE A 51 9.16 -2.01 3.84
C ILE A 51 7.91 -1.86 4.72
N PRO A 52 7.94 -0.96 5.72
CA PRO A 52 6.75 -0.66 6.51
C PRO A 52 5.63 -0.04 5.64
N LEU A 53 4.38 -0.29 6.02
CA LEU A 53 3.22 0.40 5.48
C LEU A 53 2.90 1.63 6.34
N LEU A 54 2.92 2.81 5.74
CA LEU A 54 2.38 4.04 6.35
C LEU A 54 0.92 4.19 5.95
N THR A 55 0.00 4.24 6.92
CA THR A 55 -1.43 4.42 6.62
C THR A 55 -2.19 5.04 7.79
N CYS A 56 -3.21 5.83 7.48
CA CYS A 56 -4.22 6.29 8.45
C CYS A 56 -5.43 5.34 8.53
N ASP A 57 -5.52 4.35 7.62
CA ASP A 57 -6.61 3.37 7.61
C ASP A 57 -6.33 2.25 8.61
N LYS A 58 -7.09 2.23 9.71
CA LYS A 58 -6.95 1.23 10.78
C LYS A 58 -7.26 -0.20 10.34
N ARG A 59 -8.16 -0.38 9.37
CA ARG A 59 -8.50 -1.71 8.83
C ARG A 59 -7.33 -2.23 8.00
N GLN A 60 -6.76 -1.40 7.13
CA GLN A 60 -5.58 -1.72 6.34
C GLN A 60 -4.37 -2.02 7.23
N ALA A 61 -4.13 -1.19 8.25
CA ALA A 61 -3.07 -1.39 9.25
C ALA A 61 -3.18 -2.75 9.94
N LYS A 62 -4.39 -3.11 10.40
CA LYS A 62 -4.64 -4.39 11.06
C LYS A 62 -4.32 -5.58 10.15
N VAL A 63 -4.76 -5.54 8.89
CA VAL A 63 -4.51 -6.62 7.93
C VAL A 63 -3.01 -6.70 7.58
N ALA A 64 -2.34 -5.56 7.38
CA ALA A 64 -0.91 -5.51 7.10
C ALA A 64 -0.07 -6.15 8.21
N LYS A 65 -0.38 -5.84 9.49
CA LYS A 65 0.26 -6.49 10.64
C LYS A 65 0.02 -8.00 10.64
N GLY A 66 -1.19 -8.45 10.31
CA GLY A 66 -1.52 -9.87 10.18
C GLY A 66 -0.77 -10.60 9.05
N GLU A 67 -0.38 -9.86 8.01
CA GLU A 67 0.48 -10.35 6.91
C GLU A 67 1.98 -10.24 7.22
N GLY A 68 2.36 -9.86 8.46
CA GLY A 68 3.74 -9.79 8.93
C GLY A 68 4.49 -8.52 8.50
N ILE A 69 3.77 -7.46 8.16
CA ILE A 69 4.34 -6.18 7.70
C ILE A 69 4.33 -5.19 8.87
N ASP A 70 5.45 -4.49 9.06
CA ASP A 70 5.51 -3.36 10.01
C ASP A 70 4.59 -2.22 9.56
N VAL A 71 3.91 -1.57 10.50
CA VAL A 71 2.97 -0.49 10.18
C VAL A 71 3.28 0.76 11.00
N ILE A 72 3.30 1.90 10.32
CA ILE A 72 3.35 3.22 10.92
C ILE A 72 1.94 3.81 10.79
N GLU A 73 1.27 3.99 11.93
CA GLU A 73 -0.06 4.61 11.98
C GLU A 73 0.10 6.13 12.16
N MET A 74 -0.68 6.90 11.42
CA MET A 74 -0.75 8.37 11.48
C MET A 74 -2.12 8.88 11.91
#